data_AF-A0A9C6X254-F1
#
_entry.id   AF-A0A9C6X254-F1
#
_cell.length_a   1.000
_cell.length_b   1.000
_cell.length_c   1.000
_cell.angle_alpha   90.00
_cell.angle_beta   90.00
_cell.angle_gamma   90.00
#
_symmetry.space_group_name_H-M   'P 1'
#
loop_
_entity.id
_entity.type
_entity.pdbx_description
1 polymer ?
#
loop_
_entity_poly.entity_id
_entity_poly.type
_entity_poly.pdbx_seq_one_letter_code
_entity_poly.pdbx_strand_id
1 'polypeptide(L)'
;MTPTEASNPKRILEVYNILYGDVLKRKPVPPKLKVGDFVRISREKQQFEKEGAYNWSEEIFEIVKVIPHQQPVYLIADIDHHEPIEGHFYGWELNKVTKPTVFEIDHIVQTKGKGPKKQLLVHWRGFPKASRSWIFEKELIRV
;
A
#
# COMPACT_ATOMS: atom_id res chain seq x y z
N MET A 1 -11.61 32.81 -26.20
CA MET A 1 -12.93 32.19 -25.97
C MET A 1 -13.47 32.79 -24.68
N THR A 2 -14.67 33.38 -24.72
CA THR A 2 -15.27 34.00 -23.52
C THR A 2 -16.00 32.95 -22.67
N PRO A 3 -16.21 33.18 -21.36
CA PRO A 3 -16.91 32.23 -20.49
C PRO A 3 -18.31 31.85 -21.02
N THR A 4 -19.03 32.81 -21.59
CA THR A 4 -20.38 32.61 -22.15
C THR A 4 -20.38 31.74 -23.41
N GLU A 5 -19.33 31.85 -24.24
CA GLU A 5 -19.17 31.02 -25.44
C GLU A 5 -18.78 29.58 -25.12
N ALA A 6 -18.05 29.37 -24.02
CA ALA A 6 -17.60 28.05 -23.56
C ALA A 6 -18.75 27.22 -22.96
N SER A 7 -19.75 27.85 -22.34
CA SER A 7 -20.91 27.17 -21.74
C SER A 7 -22.02 26.80 -22.74
N ASN A 8 -21.85 27.08 -24.04
CA ASN A 8 -22.85 26.74 -25.05
C ASN A 8 -22.92 25.21 -25.27
N PRO A 9 -24.09 24.56 -25.08
CA PRO A 9 -24.24 23.11 -25.23
C PRO A 9 -23.80 22.56 -26.59
N LYS A 10 -23.91 23.37 -27.65
CA LYS A 10 -23.52 22.98 -29.02
C LYS A 10 -22.01 22.88 -29.22
N ARG A 11 -21.20 23.42 -28.30
CA ARG A 11 -19.73 23.46 -28.39
C ARG A 11 -19.03 22.56 -27.38
N ILE A 12 -19.77 21.76 -26.61
CA ILE A 12 -19.21 20.90 -25.54
C ILE A 12 -18.07 20.02 -26.08
N LEU A 13 -18.22 19.42 -27.26
CA LEU A 13 -17.19 18.55 -27.83
C LEU A 13 -15.92 19.32 -28.25
N GLU A 14 -16.07 20.52 -28.80
CA GLU A 14 -14.92 21.39 -29.14
C GLU A 14 -14.16 21.79 -27.87
N VAL A 15 -14.89 22.25 -26.85
CA VAL A 15 -14.32 22.65 -25.56
C VAL A 15 -13.64 21.45 -24.89
N TYR A 16 -14.28 20.28 -24.88
CA TYR A 16 -13.70 19.05 -24.35
C TYR A 16 -12.39 18.66 -25.05
N ASN A 17 -12.36 18.72 -26.38
CA ASN A 17 -11.16 18.41 -27.15
C ASN A 17 -10.03 19.42 -26.93
N ILE A 18 -10.34 20.70 -26.73
CA ILE A 18 -9.35 21.73 -26.38
C ILE A 18 -8.77 21.44 -24.98
N LEU A 19 -9.61 21.10 -24.01
CA LEU A 19 -9.20 20.89 -22.63
C LEU A 19 -8.45 19.56 -22.42
N TYR A 20 -8.89 18.49 -23.06
CA TYR A 20 -8.44 17.12 -22.77
C TYR A 20 -7.84 16.39 -23.97
N GLY A 21 -7.91 16.95 -25.18
CA GLY A 21 -7.49 16.26 -26.41
C GLY A 21 -6.02 15.83 -26.38
N ASP A 22 -5.14 16.63 -25.78
CA ASP A 22 -3.73 16.25 -25.63
C ASP A 22 -3.49 15.19 -24.55
N VAL A 23 -4.30 15.19 -23.49
CA VAL A 23 -4.22 14.17 -22.43
C VAL A 23 -4.60 12.79 -22.99
N LEU A 24 -5.63 12.73 -23.85
CA LEU A 24 -6.09 11.50 -24.48
C LEU A 24 -5.09 10.93 -25.50
N LYS A 25 -4.25 11.79 -26.09
CA LYS A 25 -3.19 11.40 -27.04
C LYS A 25 -1.92 10.90 -26.36
N ARG A 26 -1.78 11.08 -25.04
CA ARG A 26 -0.59 10.62 -24.31
C ARG A 26 -0.53 9.10 -24.31
N LYS A 27 0.70 8.57 -24.49
CA LYS A 27 0.95 7.14 -24.35
C LYS A 27 0.88 6.77 -22.86
N PRO A 28 0.21 5.66 -22.51
CA PRO A 28 0.21 5.15 -21.14
C PRO A 28 1.62 4.88 -20.64
N VAL A 29 1.88 5.21 -19.38
CA VAL A 29 3.14 4.89 -18.71
C VAL A 29 3.18 3.38 -18.44
N PRO A 30 4.28 2.67 -18.74
CA PRO A 30 4.39 1.26 -18.41
C PRO A 30 4.43 1.05 -16.88
N PRO A 31 3.78 -0.01 -16.36
CA PRO A 31 3.82 -0.33 -14.94
C PRO A 31 5.24 -0.69 -14.49
N LYS A 32 5.68 -0.10 -13.37
CA LYS A 32 6.99 -0.35 -12.77
C LYS A 32 6.99 -1.56 -11.83
N LEU A 33 5.85 -1.82 -11.21
CA LEU A 33 5.62 -2.92 -10.28
C LEU A 33 4.75 -3.99 -10.94
N LYS A 34 4.84 -5.22 -10.43
CA LYS A 34 4.09 -6.37 -10.93
C LYS A 34 3.38 -7.12 -9.81
N VAL A 35 2.43 -7.97 -10.18
CA VAL A 35 1.76 -8.89 -9.24
C VAL A 35 2.80 -9.76 -8.53
N GLY A 36 2.64 -9.93 -7.22
CA GLY A 36 3.56 -10.65 -6.34
C GLY A 36 4.75 -9.83 -5.81
N ASP A 37 4.89 -8.56 -6.23
CA ASP A 37 5.86 -7.67 -5.58
C ASP A 37 5.33 -7.24 -4.19
N PHE A 38 6.24 -7.21 -3.21
CA PHE A 38 5.94 -6.70 -1.87
C PHE A 38 6.22 -5.21 -1.80
N VAL A 39 5.33 -4.46 -1.13
CA VAL A 39 5.36 -2.99 -1.09
C VAL A 39 5.00 -2.44 0.28
N ARG A 40 5.47 -1.22 0.55
CA ARG A 40 4.99 -0.35 1.64
C ARG A 40 4.27 0.86 1.06
N ILE A 41 3.32 1.41 1.80
CA ILE A 41 2.53 2.59 1.39
C ILE A 41 3.21 3.86 1.93
N SER A 42 3.19 4.95 1.15
CA SER A 42 3.66 6.25 1.60
C SER A 42 2.83 6.77 2.78
N ARG A 43 3.49 7.35 3.78
CA ARG A 43 2.84 8.00 4.93
C ARG A 43 2.80 9.51 4.73
N GLU A 44 1.70 10.12 5.14
CA GLU A 44 1.64 11.58 5.33
C GLU A 44 2.39 11.97 6.60
N LYS A 45 3.32 12.93 6.46
CA LYS A 45 4.04 13.48 7.63
C LYS A 45 3.15 14.44 8.38
N GLN A 46 3.16 14.33 9.71
CA GLN A 46 2.53 15.35 10.55
C GLN A 46 3.43 16.59 10.67
N GLN A 47 2.82 17.76 10.90
CA GLN A 47 3.49 19.07 10.91
C GLN A 47 4.68 19.19 11.90
N PHE A 48 4.79 18.28 12.86
CA PHE A 48 5.85 18.24 13.87
C PHE A 48 6.61 16.90 13.92
N GLU A 49 6.52 16.07 12.88
CA GLU A 49 7.34 14.85 12.82
C GLU A 49 8.82 15.19 12.68
N LYS A 50 9.64 14.53 13.49
CA LYS A 50 11.09 14.70 13.51
C LYS A 50 11.70 14.41 12.13
N GLU A 51 12.67 15.22 11.72
CA GLU A 51 13.52 14.92 10.56
C GLU A 51 14.20 13.55 10.78
N GLY A 52 13.87 12.58 9.92
CA GLY A 52 14.31 11.18 10.03
C GLY A 52 13.18 10.18 10.25
N ALA A 53 11.93 10.61 10.47
CA ALA A 53 10.78 9.71 10.43
C ALA A 53 10.63 9.06 9.04
N TYR A 54 10.44 7.74 8.99
CA TYR A 54 10.29 7.00 7.74
C TYR A 54 9.03 7.45 6.98
N ASN A 55 9.19 7.77 5.70
CA ASN A 55 8.10 8.17 4.79
C ASN A 55 7.17 7.00 4.40
N TRP A 56 7.39 5.80 4.93
CA TRP A 56 6.74 4.56 4.50
C TRP A 56 6.10 3.86 5.69
N SER A 57 5.00 3.15 5.44
CA SER A 57 4.32 2.29 6.42
C SER A 57 5.28 1.24 6.98
N GLU A 58 5.04 0.81 8.22
CA GLU A 58 5.73 -0.38 8.76
C GLU A 58 5.14 -1.66 8.15
N GLU A 59 3.81 -1.69 7.95
CA GLU A 59 3.08 -2.77 7.29
C GLU A 59 3.55 -2.98 5.85
N ILE A 60 3.59 -4.26 5.44
CA ILE A 60 3.99 -4.71 4.11
C ILE A 60 2.81 -5.41 3.45
N PHE A 61 2.57 -5.06 2.20
CA PHE A 61 1.48 -5.56 1.37
C PHE A 61 2.02 -6.27 0.14
N GLU A 62 1.19 -7.10 -0.48
CA GLU A 62 1.48 -7.74 -1.76
C GLU A 62 0.63 -7.11 -2.86
N ILE A 63 1.22 -6.85 -4.03
CA ILE A 63 0.44 -6.43 -5.20
C ILE A 63 -0.32 -7.62 -5.76
N VAL A 64 -1.65 -7.53 -5.74
CA VAL A 64 -2.54 -8.58 -6.27
C VAL A 64 -3.04 -8.28 -7.68
N LYS A 65 -3.05 -7.00 -8.09
CA LYS A 65 -3.48 -6.61 -9.44
C LYS A 65 -2.78 -5.34 -9.91
N VAL A 66 -2.44 -5.32 -11.20
CA VAL A 66 -1.98 -4.13 -11.92
C VAL A 66 -3.06 -3.71 -12.90
N ILE A 67 -3.55 -2.48 -12.80
CA ILE A 67 -4.58 -1.93 -13.68
C ILE A 67 -3.93 -0.91 -14.64
N PRO A 68 -3.96 -1.18 -15.96
CA PRO A 68 -3.36 -0.29 -16.94
C PRO A 68 -4.28 0.91 -17.22
N HIS A 69 -3.93 2.06 -16.65
CA HIS A 69 -4.45 3.37 -17.04
C HIS A 69 -3.32 4.23 -17.65
N GLN A 70 -3.61 5.50 -17.98
CA GLN A 70 -2.59 6.48 -18.39
C GLN A 70 -1.42 6.54 -17.37
N GLN A 71 -1.75 6.48 -16.08
CA GLN A 71 -0.83 6.18 -14.99
C GLN A 71 -1.28 4.86 -14.35
N PRO A 72 -0.45 3.81 -14.32
CA PRO A 72 -0.81 2.53 -13.72
C PRO A 72 -1.20 2.68 -12.25
N VAL A 73 -2.26 1.97 -11.87
CA VAL A 73 -2.70 1.84 -10.47
C VAL A 73 -2.66 0.38 -10.05
N TYR A 74 -2.54 0.16 -8.76
CA TYR A 74 -2.25 -1.12 -8.15
C TYR A 74 -3.29 -1.42 -7.08
N LEU A 75 -3.75 -2.67 -7.03
CA LEU A 75 -4.46 -3.20 -5.86
C LEU A 75 -3.46 -4.00 -5.06
N ILE A 76 -3.51 -3.81 -3.75
CA ILE A 76 -2.65 -4.47 -2.79
C ILE A 76 -3.49 -5.28 -1.81
N ALA A 77 -2.91 -6.32 -1.23
CA ALA A 77 -3.51 -7.14 -0.20
C ALA A 77 -2.57 -7.27 1.00
N ASP A 78 -3.13 -7.58 2.16
CA ASP A 78 -2.34 -7.90 3.35
C ASP A 78 -1.51 -9.18 3.12
N ILE A 79 -0.35 -9.29 3.79
CA ILE A 79 0.59 -10.40 3.58
C ILE A 79 0.19 -11.72 4.27
N ASP A 80 -0.74 -11.67 5.22
CA ASP A 80 -1.12 -12.78 6.09
C ASP A 80 -2.33 -13.52 5.50
N HIS A 81 -3.46 -12.83 5.38
CA HIS A 81 -4.75 -13.33 4.92
C HIS A 81 -4.98 -13.13 3.41
N HIS A 82 -4.10 -12.38 2.73
CA HIS A 82 -4.27 -12.01 1.32
C HIS A 82 -5.59 -11.28 1.05
N GLU A 83 -6.11 -10.56 2.04
CA GLU A 83 -7.31 -9.75 1.91
C GLU A 83 -6.98 -8.44 1.17
N PRO A 84 -7.69 -8.12 0.09
CA PRO A 84 -7.50 -6.86 -0.62
C PRO A 84 -7.76 -5.67 0.29
N ILE A 85 -6.85 -4.71 0.28
CA ILE A 85 -7.05 -3.41 0.91
C ILE A 85 -7.97 -2.58 0.02
N GLU A 86 -8.94 -1.90 0.63
CA GLU A 86 -9.83 -1.01 -0.08
C GLU A 86 -9.04 0.18 -0.68
N GLY A 87 -9.26 0.43 -1.97
CA GLY A 87 -8.62 1.53 -2.69
C GLY A 87 -7.74 1.08 -3.84
N HIS A 88 -7.15 2.06 -4.52
CA HIS A 88 -6.21 1.88 -5.62
C HIS A 88 -5.02 2.79 -5.36
N PHE A 89 -3.81 2.27 -5.57
CA PHE A 89 -2.59 2.99 -5.26
C PHE A 89 -1.82 3.30 -6.52
N TYR A 90 -1.30 4.51 -6.64
CA TYR A 90 -0.35 4.86 -7.69
C TYR A 90 1.03 4.31 -7.37
N GLY A 91 1.85 4.13 -8.41
CA GLY A 91 3.20 3.60 -8.24
C GLY A 91 4.14 4.49 -7.40
N TRP A 92 3.86 5.79 -7.24
CA TRP A 92 4.65 6.69 -6.38
C TRP A 92 4.23 6.62 -4.91
N GLU A 93 3.05 6.09 -4.61
CA GLU A 93 2.56 5.83 -3.25
C GLU A 93 3.06 4.49 -2.71
N LEU A 94 3.72 3.70 -3.56
CA LEU A 94 4.21 2.36 -3.24
C LEU A 94 5.73 2.29 -3.32
N ASN A 95 6.36 1.80 -2.26
CA ASN A 95 7.77 1.47 -2.25
C ASN A 95 7.98 -0.03 -2.27
N LYS A 96 8.63 -0.54 -3.31
CA LYS A 96 8.96 -1.97 -3.42
C LYS A 96 9.96 -2.37 -2.34
N VAL A 97 9.68 -3.49 -1.68
CA VAL A 97 10.54 -4.08 -0.65
C VAL A 97 10.76 -5.57 -0.92
N THR A 98 11.80 -6.14 -0.33
CA THR A 98 11.98 -7.59 -0.27
C THR A 98 11.08 -8.15 0.81
N LYS A 99 10.47 -9.33 0.57
CA LYS A 99 9.70 -10.03 1.59
C LYS A 99 10.59 -10.29 2.82
N PRO A 100 10.25 -9.76 4.00
CA PRO A 100 11.04 -10.05 5.19
C PRO A 100 10.85 -11.51 5.60
N THR A 101 11.92 -12.11 6.11
CA THR A 101 11.89 -13.43 6.73
C THR A 101 11.65 -13.36 8.24
N VAL A 102 11.82 -12.17 8.82
CA VAL A 102 11.68 -11.89 10.25
C VAL A 102 10.79 -10.67 10.41
N PHE A 103 9.83 -10.76 11.32
CA PHE A 103 8.93 -9.66 11.67
C PHE A 103 9.21 -9.21 13.11
N GLU A 104 9.20 -7.90 13.32
CA GLU A 104 9.39 -7.34 14.66
C GLU A 104 8.14 -7.52 15.50
N ILE A 105 8.35 -7.86 16.77
CA ILE A 105 7.29 -7.99 17.77
C ILE A 105 7.17 -6.67 18.50
N ASP A 106 5.96 -6.11 18.53
CA ASP A 106 5.67 -4.96 19.39
C ASP A 106 5.54 -5.40 20.85
N HIS A 107 4.64 -6.34 21.12
CA HIS A 107 4.49 -6.95 22.44
C HIS A 107 3.85 -8.34 22.39
N ILE A 108 4.05 -9.10 23.47
CA ILE A 108 3.35 -10.37 23.72
C ILE A 108 2.02 -10.06 24.41
N VAL A 109 0.93 -10.52 23.80
CA VAL A 109 -0.44 -10.29 24.30
C VAL A 109 -0.83 -11.34 25.33
N GLN A 110 -0.54 -12.61 25.04
CA GLN A 110 -0.89 -13.75 25.89
C GLN A 110 0.15 -14.86 25.78
N THR A 111 0.18 -15.72 26.79
CA THR A 111 1.00 -16.94 26.81
C THR A 111 0.12 -18.12 27.17
N LYS A 112 0.31 -19.26 26.50
CA LYS A 112 -0.38 -20.51 26.82
C LYS A 112 0.56 -21.72 26.76
N GLY A 113 0.22 -22.76 27.52
CA GLY A 113 1.05 -23.97 27.61
C GLY A 113 2.30 -23.78 28.46
N LYS A 114 3.13 -24.83 28.51
CA LYS A 114 4.38 -24.87 29.29
C LYS A 114 5.44 -25.69 28.54
N GLY A 115 6.71 -25.45 28.87
CA GLY A 115 7.84 -26.19 28.31
C GLY A 115 7.93 -26.06 26.78
N PRO A 116 8.29 -27.14 26.05
CA PRO A 116 8.49 -27.10 24.60
C PRO A 116 7.24 -26.74 23.77
N LYS A 117 6.04 -26.88 24.35
CA LYS A 117 4.76 -26.54 23.71
C LYS A 117 4.26 -25.14 24.10
N LYS A 118 5.08 -24.35 24.78
CA LYS A 118 4.72 -22.98 25.17
C LYS A 118 4.56 -22.12 23.92
N GLN A 119 3.41 -21.47 23.81
CA GLN A 119 3.04 -20.60 22.71
C GLN A 119 2.77 -19.18 23.22
N LEU A 120 3.03 -18.21 22.36
CA LEU A 120 2.90 -16.78 22.62
C LEU A 120 1.98 -16.18 21.56
N LEU A 121 0.94 -15.47 22.00
CA LEU A 121 0.13 -14.65 21.12
C LEU A 121 0.85 -13.32 20.94
N VAL A 122 1.29 -13.05 19.73
CA VAL A 122 2.17 -11.93 19.41
C VAL A 122 1.38 -10.85 18.71
N HIS A 123 1.61 -9.60 19.11
CA HIS A 123 1.26 -8.44 18.31
C HIS A 123 2.49 -7.98 17.53
N TRP A 124 2.40 -8.06 16.21
CA TRP A 124 3.47 -7.67 15.30
C TRP A 124 3.53 -6.15 15.18
N ARG A 125 4.74 -5.61 15.20
CA ARG A 125 4.96 -4.18 15.09
C ARG A 125 4.56 -3.68 13.71
N GLY A 126 3.71 -2.66 13.69
CA GLY A 126 3.26 -2.04 12.44
C GLY A 126 2.12 -2.77 11.74
N PHE A 127 1.54 -3.82 12.33
CA PHE A 127 0.42 -4.59 11.75
C PHE A 127 -0.87 -4.44 12.58
N PRO A 128 -2.05 -4.62 11.98
CA PRO A 128 -3.31 -4.54 12.70
C PRO A 128 -3.46 -5.65 13.75
N LYS A 129 -4.37 -5.44 14.71
CA LYS A 129 -4.69 -6.44 15.74
C LYS A 129 -5.22 -7.76 15.15
N ALA A 130 -5.79 -7.72 13.96
CA ALA A 130 -6.28 -8.89 13.24
C ALA A 130 -5.15 -9.85 12.85
N SER A 131 -3.95 -9.34 12.55
CA SER A 131 -2.77 -10.14 12.19
C SER A 131 -2.07 -10.80 13.37
N ARG A 132 -2.65 -10.75 14.58
CA ARG A 132 -2.06 -11.41 15.75
C ARG A 132 -2.08 -12.91 15.57
N SER A 133 -0.95 -13.55 15.79
CA SER A 133 -0.82 -15.00 15.62
C SER A 133 -0.11 -15.65 16.79
N TRP A 134 -0.39 -16.94 16.98
CA TRP A 134 0.29 -17.78 17.96
C TRP A 134 1.57 -18.34 17.36
N ILE A 135 2.70 -18.05 17.99
CA ILE A 135 4.00 -18.66 17.66
C ILE A 135 4.50 -19.49 18.83
N PHE A 136 5.39 -20.43 18.57
CA PHE A 136 6.12 -21.12 19.64
C PHE A 136 7.21 -20.23 20.21
N GLU A 137 7.45 -20.32 21.53
CA GLU A 137 8.51 -19.54 22.18
C GLU A 137 9.90 -19.78 21.56
N LYS A 138 10.14 -20.99 21.04
CA LYS A 138 11.39 -21.36 20.35
C LYS A 138 11.64 -20.60 19.03
N GLU A 139 10.59 -20.01 18.45
CA GLU A 139 10.68 -19.23 17.19
C GLU A 139 11.10 -17.78 17.46
N LEU A 140 11.13 -17.35 18.73
CA LEU A 140 11.61 -16.03 19.09
C LEU A 140 13.12 -15.93 18.88
N ILE A 141 13.51 -14.94 18.08
CA ILE A 141 14.89 -14.48 17.97
C ILE A 141 15.05 -13.28 18.90
N ARG A 142 15.96 -13.39 19.87
CA ARG A 142 16.33 -12.27 20.75
C ARG A 142 17.58 -11.60 20.18
N VAL A 143 17.47 -10.32 19.85
CA VAL A 143 18.57 -9.48 19.34
C VAL A 143 19.04 -8.55 20.45
#